data_AF-A0A976HJE7-F1
#
_entry.id   AF-A0A976HJE7-F1
#
_cell.length_a   1.000
_cell.length_b   1.000
_cell.length_c   1.000
_cell.angle_alpha   90.00
_cell.angle_beta   90.00
_cell.angle_gamma   90.00
#
_symmetry.space_group_name_H-M   'P 1'
#
loop_
_entity.id
_entity.type
_entity.pdbx_description
1 polymer ?
#
loop_
_entity_poly.entity_id
_entity_poly.type
_entity_poly.pdbx_seq_one_letter_code
_entity_poly.pdbx_strand_id
1 'polypeptide(L)'
;MIMATHTLVSQSPITSQSYWQRAAAVGGLGLVGIFGLWLQPIPAEVIKALPAAPELAPWMLKALLLINPLVLLLIATLTGAALAHRVGLGSVLAGTAPAQRQSEPFIIAILGGLILGAALGWLDQLLLPWLPDAWQQITRQRPMDGTNLMAAMLYGGLSEEIMLRWGLMSLLAWLMLRWLAMPIRTAMPVAIALNAFVFGAAHLPAITLYIEPTAALFGRTLLINGLAGAAYGWLFWRYHLEAAMAAHAASHIGMFAIYLMLG
;
A
#
# COMPACT_ATOMS: atom_id res chain seq x y z
N MET A 1 32.87 10.42 -43.36
CA MET A 1 31.94 9.26 -43.42
C MET A 1 31.03 9.36 -42.20
N ILE A 2 29.73 9.16 -42.40
CA ILE A 2 28.62 9.80 -41.69
C ILE A 2 28.45 9.33 -40.23
N MET A 3 28.12 10.30 -39.35
CA MET A 3 27.67 10.12 -37.98
C MET A 3 26.43 9.22 -37.91
N ALA A 4 26.48 8.14 -37.13
CA ALA A 4 25.30 7.40 -36.72
C ALA A 4 24.76 8.00 -35.42
N THR A 5 23.82 8.94 -35.56
CA THR A 5 22.95 9.39 -34.48
C THR A 5 21.98 8.28 -34.11
N HIS A 6 22.28 7.53 -33.05
CA HIS A 6 21.31 6.66 -32.40
C HIS A 6 20.23 7.52 -31.73
N THR A 7 19.20 7.84 -32.49
CA THR A 7 17.92 8.31 -31.96
C THR A 7 17.19 7.13 -31.36
N LEU A 8 17.40 6.89 -30.06
CA LEU A 8 16.47 6.12 -29.24
C LEU A 8 15.20 6.94 -29.11
N VAL A 9 14.34 6.88 -30.13
CA VAL A 9 12.92 7.19 -29.98
C VAL A 9 12.40 6.17 -28.99
N SER A 10 12.27 6.58 -27.72
CA SER A 10 11.59 5.80 -26.70
C SER A 10 10.14 5.65 -27.14
N GLN A 11 9.82 4.56 -27.83
CA GLN A 11 8.43 4.20 -28.10
C GLN A 11 7.78 3.97 -26.74
N SER A 12 7.03 4.98 -26.29
CA SER A 12 6.15 4.84 -25.15
C SER A 12 5.21 3.68 -25.51
N PRO A 13 5.03 2.67 -24.64
CA PRO A 13 4.10 1.60 -24.95
C PRO A 13 2.75 2.22 -25.30
N ILE A 14 2.24 1.93 -26.49
CA ILE A 14 0.95 2.43 -26.96
C ILE A 14 -0.11 1.82 -26.03
N THR A 15 -0.62 2.61 -25.09
CA THR A 15 -1.70 2.18 -24.20
C THR A 15 -3.01 2.30 -24.98
N SER A 16 -3.75 1.21 -25.15
CA SER A 16 -5.07 1.25 -25.80
C SER A 16 -6.11 2.02 -24.97
N GLN A 17 -5.92 2.09 -23.64
CA GLN A 17 -6.81 2.81 -22.73
C GLN A 17 -6.44 4.30 -22.64
N SER A 18 -7.46 5.15 -22.58
CA SER A 18 -7.33 6.58 -22.30
C SER A 18 -6.95 6.85 -20.84
N TYR A 19 -6.50 8.07 -20.54
CA TYR A 19 -6.20 8.50 -19.17
C TYR A 19 -7.37 8.25 -18.20
N TRP A 20 -8.58 8.64 -18.59
CA TRP A 20 -9.77 8.48 -17.74
C TRP A 20 -10.19 7.02 -17.58
N GLN A 21 -10.00 6.18 -18.60
CA GLN A 21 -10.25 4.75 -18.48
C GLN A 21 -9.31 4.10 -17.45
N ARG A 22 -8.01 4.45 -17.48
CA ARG A 22 -7.04 3.97 -16.48
C ARG A 22 -7.39 4.43 -15.07
N ALA A 23 -7.72 5.72 -14.94
CA ALA A 23 -8.11 6.30 -13.66
C ALA A 23 -9.39 5.66 -13.10
N ALA A 24 -10.43 5.48 -13.93
CA ALA A 24 -11.68 4.87 -13.51
C ALA A 24 -11.50 3.39 -13.13
N ALA A 25 -10.75 2.61 -13.90
CA ALA A 25 -10.52 1.18 -13.64
C ALA A 25 -9.78 0.95 -12.31
N VAL A 26 -8.65 1.65 -12.11
CA VAL A 26 -7.85 1.51 -10.89
C VAL A 26 -8.55 2.17 -9.70
N GLY A 27 -9.09 3.38 -9.88
CA GLY A 27 -9.78 4.12 -8.82
C GLY A 27 -11.03 3.42 -8.31
N GLY A 28 -11.80 2.79 -9.20
CA GLY A 28 -12.98 1.99 -8.82
C GLY A 28 -12.63 0.86 -7.86
N LEU A 29 -11.53 0.14 -8.12
CA LEU A 29 -11.04 -0.90 -7.21
C LEU A 29 -10.56 -0.31 -5.87
N GLY A 30 -9.91 0.85 -5.89
CA GLY A 30 -9.50 1.54 -4.68
C GLY A 30 -10.67 1.97 -3.79
N LEU A 31 -11.80 2.35 -4.38
CA LEU A 31 -13.02 2.69 -3.63
C LEU A 31 -13.60 1.48 -2.90
N VAL A 32 -13.53 0.29 -3.52
CA VAL A 32 -13.91 -0.98 -2.86
C VAL A 32 -13.02 -1.21 -1.64
N GLY A 33 -11.72 -0.95 -1.74
CA GLY A 33 -10.80 -1.07 -0.61
C GLY A 33 -11.12 -0.10 0.54
N ILE A 34 -11.44 1.16 0.24
CA ILE A 34 -11.85 2.16 1.24
C ILE A 34 -13.14 1.74 1.93
N PHE A 35 -14.09 1.18 1.19
CA PHE A 35 -15.32 0.67 1.77
C PHE A 35 -15.07 -0.46 2.79
N GLY A 36 -13.96 -1.19 2.67
CA GLY A 36 -13.50 -2.15 3.68
C GLY A 36 -13.32 -1.54 5.08
N LEU A 37 -12.93 -0.26 5.17
CA LEU A 37 -12.84 0.45 6.45
C LEU A 37 -14.20 0.70 7.10
N TRP A 38 -15.29 0.67 6.34
CA TRP A 38 -16.65 0.81 6.90
C TRP A 38 -17.00 -0.33 7.86
N LEU A 39 -16.35 -1.48 7.70
CA LEU A 39 -16.52 -2.66 8.56
C LEU A 39 -15.84 -2.50 9.92
N GLN A 40 -14.93 -1.55 10.05
CA GLN A 40 -14.18 -1.33 11.29
C GLN A 40 -14.99 -0.55 12.33
N PRO A 41 -14.75 -0.80 13.63
CA PRO A 41 -15.32 0.03 14.69
C PRO A 41 -14.72 1.44 14.66
N ILE A 42 -15.47 2.41 15.20
CA ILE A 42 -14.95 3.78 15.38
C ILE A 42 -13.92 3.75 16.52
N PRO A 43 -12.69 4.24 16.34
CA PRO A 43 -11.70 4.28 17.41
C PRO A 43 -12.18 5.12 18.59
N ALA A 44 -11.96 4.66 19.82
CA ALA A 44 -12.41 5.35 21.02
C ALA A 44 -11.81 6.76 21.14
N GLU A 45 -10.56 6.95 20.73
CA GLU A 45 -9.90 8.26 20.75
C GLU A 45 -10.53 9.26 19.77
N VAL A 46 -11.14 8.81 18.67
CA VAL A 46 -11.90 9.71 17.77
C VAL A 46 -13.14 10.24 18.48
N ILE A 47 -13.83 9.39 19.25
CA ILE A 47 -15.02 9.78 20.01
C ILE A 47 -14.62 10.78 21.12
N LYS A 48 -13.49 10.55 21.80
CA LYS A 48 -12.98 11.44 22.84
C LYS A 48 -12.50 12.78 22.28
N ALA A 49 -11.84 12.76 21.12
CA ALA A 49 -11.25 13.96 20.50
C ALA A 49 -12.30 14.88 19.86
N LEU A 50 -13.51 14.40 19.61
CA LEU A 50 -14.59 15.17 18.99
C LEU A 50 -15.72 15.39 20.01
N PRO A 51 -15.81 16.58 20.64
CA PRO A 51 -16.84 16.89 21.63
C PRO A 51 -18.28 16.73 21.10
N ALA A 52 -18.48 16.95 19.80
CA ALA A 52 -19.77 16.76 19.13
C ALA A 52 -20.06 15.29 18.75
N ALA A 53 -19.15 14.35 18.98
CA ALA A 53 -19.35 12.94 18.62
C ALA A 53 -20.63 12.31 19.19
N PRO A 54 -21.05 12.59 20.44
CA PRO A 54 -22.31 12.06 20.97
C PRO A 54 -23.57 12.56 20.24
N GLU A 55 -23.49 13.70 19.55
CA GLU A 55 -24.60 14.30 18.80
C GLU A 55 -24.68 13.79 17.36
N LEU A 56 -23.60 13.18 16.85
CA LEU A 56 -23.52 12.67 15.49
C LEU A 56 -23.99 11.23 15.40
N ALA A 57 -24.72 10.91 14.33
CA ALA A 57 -25.05 9.52 14.04
C ALA A 57 -23.76 8.73 13.71
N PRO A 58 -23.64 7.45 14.12
CA PRO A 58 -22.42 6.66 13.90
C PRO A 58 -21.97 6.57 12.44
N TRP A 59 -22.91 6.57 11.49
CA TRP A 59 -22.59 6.56 10.06
C TRP A 59 -21.92 7.87 9.60
N MET A 60 -22.22 9.02 10.23
CA MET A 60 -21.58 10.31 9.93
C MET A 60 -20.12 10.30 10.37
N LEU A 61 -19.84 9.78 11.58
CA LEU A 61 -18.48 9.63 12.08
C LEU A 61 -17.66 8.70 11.18
N LYS A 62 -18.22 7.56 10.76
CA LYS A 62 -17.57 6.68 9.78
C LYS A 62 -17.31 7.40 8.45
N ALA A 63 -18.29 8.13 7.92
CA ALA A 63 -18.11 8.89 6.69
C ALA A 63 -16.99 9.94 6.80
N LEU A 64 -16.88 10.64 7.92
CA LEU A 64 -15.79 11.59 8.19
C LEU A 64 -14.42 10.91 8.17
N LEU A 65 -14.29 9.71 8.78
CA LEU A 65 -13.04 8.95 8.78
C LEU A 65 -12.61 8.51 7.37
N LEU A 66 -13.54 8.35 6.43
CA LEU A 66 -13.23 8.00 5.05
C LEU A 66 -12.74 9.19 4.20
N ILE A 67 -12.93 10.44 4.63
CA ILE A 67 -12.58 11.61 3.81
C ILE A 67 -11.09 11.63 3.46
N ASN A 68 -10.21 11.43 4.45
CA ASN A 68 -8.77 11.45 4.24
C ASN A 68 -8.32 10.37 3.24
N PRO A 69 -8.61 9.07 3.45
CA PRO A 69 -8.21 8.04 2.47
C PRO A 69 -8.88 8.26 1.10
N LEU A 70 -10.10 8.81 1.02
CA LEU A 70 -10.73 9.12 -0.28
C LEU A 70 -9.94 10.18 -1.06
N VAL A 71 -9.51 11.25 -0.41
CA VAL A 71 -8.71 12.32 -1.04
C VAL A 71 -7.37 11.76 -1.50
N LEU A 72 -6.67 11.00 -0.65
CA LEU A 72 -5.40 10.37 -1.00
C LEU A 72 -5.54 9.41 -2.17
N LEU A 73 -6.59 8.58 -2.17
CA LEU A 73 -6.87 7.65 -3.26
C LEU A 73 -7.13 8.39 -4.57
N LEU A 74 -7.93 9.46 -4.55
CA LEU A 74 -8.23 10.25 -5.74
C LEU A 74 -6.95 10.83 -6.35
N ILE A 75 -6.12 11.49 -5.53
CA ILE A 75 -4.86 12.08 -5.98
C ILE A 75 -3.94 11.00 -6.55
N ALA A 76 -3.78 9.88 -5.84
CA ALA A 76 -2.89 8.79 -6.25
C ALA A 76 -3.37 8.10 -7.54
N THR A 77 -4.67 7.88 -7.68
CA THR A 77 -5.29 7.29 -8.87
C THR A 77 -4.99 8.13 -10.11
N LEU A 78 -5.25 9.44 -10.02
CA LEU A 78 -5.00 10.39 -11.10
C LEU A 78 -3.51 10.48 -11.44
N THR A 79 -2.66 10.55 -10.41
CA THR A 79 -1.21 10.61 -10.54
C THR A 79 -0.66 9.37 -11.25
N GLY A 80 -1.03 8.16 -10.80
CA GLY A 80 -0.56 6.92 -11.41
C GLY A 80 -1.10 6.74 -12.84
N ALA A 81 -2.36 7.12 -13.11
CA ALA A 81 -2.94 7.08 -14.44
C ALA A 81 -2.16 7.97 -15.44
N ALA A 82 -1.61 9.09 -14.96
CA ALA A 82 -0.76 9.97 -15.75
C ALA A 82 0.68 9.44 -15.90
N LEU A 83 1.27 8.88 -14.84
CA LEU A 83 2.73 8.70 -14.74
C LEU A 83 3.22 7.26 -14.83
N ALA A 84 2.49 6.25 -14.35
CA ALA A 84 3.01 4.88 -14.17
C ALA A 84 3.59 4.29 -15.47
N HIS A 85 2.81 4.29 -16.54
CA HIS A 85 3.24 3.77 -17.85
C HIS A 85 4.43 4.53 -18.45
N ARG A 86 4.64 5.81 -18.09
CA ARG A 86 5.76 6.63 -18.57
C ARG A 86 7.09 6.24 -17.96
N VAL A 87 7.06 5.54 -16.82
CA VAL A 87 8.24 5.07 -16.09
C VAL A 87 8.39 3.54 -16.15
N GLY A 88 7.62 2.89 -17.03
CA GLY A 88 7.66 1.43 -17.22
C GLY A 88 6.95 0.62 -16.13
N LEU A 89 6.11 1.26 -15.31
CA LEU A 89 5.26 0.60 -14.32
C LEU A 89 3.87 0.35 -14.92
N GLY A 90 3.26 -0.80 -14.62
CA GLY A 90 2.06 -1.28 -15.31
C GLY A 90 0.97 -1.81 -14.39
N SER A 91 -0.26 -1.83 -14.89
CA SER A 91 -1.43 -2.45 -14.28
C SER A 91 -2.21 -3.23 -15.34
N VAL A 92 -2.68 -4.42 -14.99
CA VAL A 92 -3.56 -5.24 -15.84
C VAL A 92 -4.89 -4.53 -16.04
N LEU A 93 -5.47 -3.98 -14.97
CA LEU A 93 -6.75 -3.24 -15.00
C LEU A 93 -6.66 -1.98 -15.87
N ALA A 94 -5.55 -1.25 -15.77
CA ALA A 94 -5.28 -0.07 -16.58
C ALA A 94 -4.85 -0.40 -18.03
N GLY A 95 -4.70 -1.68 -18.39
CA GLY A 95 -4.23 -2.09 -19.71
C GLY A 95 -2.80 -1.64 -20.04
N THR A 96 -1.96 -1.44 -19.03
CA THR A 96 -0.56 -0.98 -19.18
C THR A 96 0.47 -2.03 -18.77
N ALA A 97 0.04 -3.19 -18.26
CA ALA A 97 0.92 -4.31 -17.93
C ALA A 97 1.54 -4.95 -19.19
N PRO A 98 2.87 -5.19 -19.23
CA PRO A 98 3.51 -5.88 -20.35
C PRO A 98 2.92 -7.27 -20.58
N ALA A 99 2.61 -7.64 -21.83
CA ALA A 99 1.94 -8.90 -22.17
C ALA A 99 2.64 -10.14 -21.58
N GLN A 100 3.98 -10.20 -21.61
CA GLN A 100 4.74 -11.32 -21.03
C GLN A 100 4.64 -11.43 -19.49
N ARG A 101 4.08 -10.43 -18.81
CA ARG A 101 4.02 -10.36 -17.34
C ARG A 101 2.59 -10.43 -16.79
N GLN A 102 1.59 -10.69 -17.62
CA GLN A 102 0.18 -10.63 -17.21
C GLN A 102 -0.31 -11.90 -16.49
N SER A 103 0.14 -13.09 -16.88
CA SER A 103 -0.45 -14.37 -16.43
C SER A 103 0.41 -15.17 -15.44
N GLU A 104 1.73 -14.99 -15.42
CA GLU A 104 2.63 -15.83 -14.60
C GLU A 104 2.93 -15.38 -13.14
N PRO A 105 2.66 -14.14 -12.68
CA PRO A 105 3.13 -13.73 -11.35
C PRO A 105 2.13 -13.87 -10.18
N PHE A 106 0.86 -14.21 -10.40
CA PHE A 106 -0.14 -14.17 -9.31
C PHE A 106 0.10 -15.23 -8.23
N ILE A 107 0.38 -16.49 -8.60
CA ILE A 107 0.65 -17.54 -7.61
C ILE A 107 1.93 -17.22 -6.83
N ILE A 108 2.97 -16.75 -7.53
CA ILE A 108 4.24 -16.35 -6.90
C ILE A 108 4.01 -15.17 -5.94
N ALA A 109 3.23 -14.17 -6.35
CA ALA A 109 2.90 -13.04 -5.50
C ALA A 109 2.09 -13.45 -4.27
N ILE A 110 1.08 -14.32 -4.41
CA ILE A 110 0.28 -14.83 -3.29
C ILE A 110 1.15 -15.64 -2.32
N LEU A 111 1.93 -16.61 -2.82
CA LEU A 111 2.81 -17.42 -1.98
C LEU A 111 3.90 -16.56 -1.31
N GLY A 112 4.51 -15.64 -2.05
CA GLY A 112 5.48 -14.70 -1.50
C GLY A 112 4.86 -13.78 -0.45
N GLY A 113 3.63 -13.33 -0.67
CA GLY A 113 2.84 -12.55 0.28
C GLY A 113 2.55 -13.33 1.56
N LEU A 114 2.08 -14.57 1.46
CA LEU A 114 1.84 -15.45 2.61
C LEU A 114 3.12 -15.65 3.44
N ILE A 115 4.23 -15.97 2.79
CA ILE A 115 5.53 -16.18 3.45
C ILE A 115 6.01 -14.90 4.12
N LEU A 116 5.95 -13.76 3.41
CA LEU A 116 6.32 -12.46 3.95
C LEU A 116 5.46 -12.09 5.16
N GLY A 117 4.14 -12.25 5.05
CA GLY A 117 3.19 -11.99 6.12
C GLY A 117 3.48 -12.83 7.36
N ALA A 118 3.74 -14.12 7.19
CA ALA A 118 4.13 -15.00 8.28
C ALA A 118 5.46 -14.56 8.91
N ALA A 119 6.47 -14.23 8.09
CA ALA A 119 7.76 -13.74 8.59
C ALA A 119 7.63 -12.42 9.37
N LEU A 120 6.82 -11.47 8.87
CA LEU A 120 6.56 -10.20 9.53
C LEU A 120 5.72 -10.37 10.81
N GLY A 121 4.75 -11.29 10.81
CA GLY A 121 3.97 -11.63 12.00
C GLY A 121 4.84 -12.24 13.09
N TRP A 122 5.76 -13.12 12.71
CA TRP A 122 6.71 -13.71 13.64
C TRP A 122 7.70 -12.67 14.17
N LEU A 123 8.22 -11.80 13.30
CA LEU A 123 9.05 -10.67 13.70
C LEU A 123 8.31 -9.74 14.67
N ASP A 124 7.03 -9.47 14.45
CA ASP A 124 6.23 -8.64 15.35
C ASP A 124 6.09 -9.26 16.74
N GLN A 125 5.84 -10.57 16.80
CA GLN A 125 5.77 -11.32 18.07
C GLN A 125 7.11 -11.36 18.80
N LEU A 126 8.23 -11.47 18.05
CA LEU A 126 9.55 -11.32 18.65
C LEU A 126 9.71 -9.93 19.25
N LEU A 127 9.31 -8.87 18.54
CA LEU A 127 9.49 -7.50 18.99
C LEU A 127 8.63 -7.13 20.21
N LEU A 128 7.49 -7.81 20.38
CA LEU A 128 6.44 -7.47 21.35
C LEU A 128 6.93 -7.26 22.81
N PRO A 129 7.82 -8.08 23.39
CA PRO A 129 8.29 -7.90 24.76
C PRO A 129 9.11 -6.63 25.00
N TRP A 130 9.63 -6.00 23.93
CA TRP A 130 10.36 -4.73 24.02
C TRP A 130 9.48 -3.51 23.74
N LEU A 131 8.17 -3.71 23.55
CA LEU A 131 7.20 -2.64 23.32
C LEU A 131 6.46 -2.27 24.62
N PRO A 132 5.87 -1.06 24.71
CA PRO A 132 5.14 -0.63 25.90
C PRO A 132 4.02 -1.59 26.29
N ASP A 133 3.79 -1.78 27.59
CA ASP A 133 2.79 -2.71 28.11
C ASP A 133 1.39 -2.46 27.55
N ALA A 134 1.01 -1.19 27.34
CA ALA A 134 -0.25 -0.82 26.72
C ALA A 134 -0.39 -1.39 25.29
N TRP A 135 0.69 -1.37 24.50
CA TRP A 135 0.70 -1.96 23.16
C TRP A 135 0.63 -3.48 23.22
N GLN A 136 1.31 -4.10 24.18
CA GLN A 136 1.22 -5.55 24.40
C GLN A 136 -0.20 -5.98 24.71
N GLN A 137 -0.91 -5.24 25.57
CA GLN A 137 -2.31 -5.49 25.91
C GLN A 137 -3.23 -5.35 24.69
N ILE A 138 -3.09 -4.27 23.92
CA ILE A 138 -3.86 -4.06 22.68
C ILE A 138 -3.63 -5.20 21.69
N THR A 139 -2.37 -5.64 21.54
CA THR A 139 -2.02 -6.72 20.62
C THR A 139 -2.63 -8.05 21.06
N ARG A 140 -2.59 -8.39 22.36
CA ARG A 140 -3.19 -9.61 22.91
C ARG A 140 -4.72 -9.61 22.87
N GLN A 141 -5.34 -8.44 22.93
CA GLN A 141 -6.80 -8.26 22.87
C GLN A 141 -7.31 -7.98 21.47
N ARG A 142 -6.43 -7.96 20.45
CA ARG A 142 -6.81 -7.70 19.07
C ARG A 142 -7.83 -8.74 18.61
N PRO A 143 -8.97 -8.34 18.02
CA PRO A 143 -9.96 -9.32 17.58
C PRO A 143 -9.44 -10.12 16.39
N MET A 144 -9.33 -11.44 16.57
CA MET A 144 -8.91 -12.40 15.55
C MET A 144 -10.12 -12.93 14.77
N ASP A 145 -10.83 -12.03 14.08
CA ASP A 145 -12.02 -12.37 13.30
C ASP A 145 -11.84 -12.15 11.79
N GLY A 146 -12.69 -12.80 11.01
CA GLY A 146 -12.67 -12.70 9.54
C GLY A 146 -13.05 -11.33 9.01
N THR A 147 -13.77 -10.50 9.78
CA THR A 147 -14.17 -9.15 9.37
C THR A 147 -12.97 -8.22 9.36
N ASN A 148 -12.11 -8.29 10.38
CA ASN A 148 -10.86 -7.53 10.44
C ASN A 148 -9.86 -7.98 9.38
N LEU A 149 -9.73 -9.29 9.18
CA LEU A 149 -8.90 -9.82 8.11
C LEU A 149 -9.39 -9.33 6.74
N MET A 150 -10.70 -9.40 6.49
CA MET A 150 -11.30 -8.92 5.24
C MET A 150 -11.09 -7.41 5.05
N ALA A 151 -11.29 -6.60 6.09
CA ALA A 151 -11.04 -5.16 6.01
C ALA A 151 -9.57 -4.84 5.71
N ALA A 152 -8.62 -5.55 6.32
CA ALA A 152 -7.20 -5.40 6.05
C ALA A 152 -6.84 -5.79 4.61
N MET A 153 -7.37 -6.91 4.12
CA MET A 153 -7.17 -7.34 2.73
C MET A 153 -7.76 -6.36 1.71
N LEU A 154 -8.93 -5.79 1.98
CA LEU A 154 -9.58 -4.82 1.10
C LEU A 154 -8.84 -3.48 1.12
N TYR A 155 -8.62 -2.90 2.29
CA TYR A 155 -8.00 -1.58 2.40
C TYR A 155 -6.49 -1.63 2.08
N GLY A 156 -5.74 -2.51 2.76
CA GLY A 156 -4.30 -2.67 2.53
C GLY A 156 -4.01 -3.24 1.15
N GLY A 157 -4.64 -4.36 0.81
CA GLY A 157 -4.41 -5.04 -0.45
C GLY A 157 -4.86 -4.27 -1.70
N LEU A 158 -5.82 -3.33 -1.60
CA LEU A 158 -6.30 -2.56 -2.75
C LEU A 158 -5.95 -1.07 -2.66
N SER A 159 -6.50 -0.36 -1.67
CA SER A 159 -6.40 1.10 -1.59
C SER A 159 -4.98 1.56 -1.32
N GLU A 160 -4.27 0.95 -0.37
CA GLU A 160 -2.90 1.34 -0.06
C GLU A 160 -1.94 1.09 -1.23
N GLU A 161 -2.11 -0.02 -1.96
CA GLU A 161 -1.30 -0.25 -3.17
C GLU A 161 -1.56 0.81 -4.25
N ILE A 162 -2.79 1.28 -4.40
CA ILE A 162 -3.06 2.39 -5.33
C ILE A 162 -2.43 3.69 -4.83
N MET A 163 -2.55 4.00 -3.54
CA MET A 163 -1.98 5.21 -2.96
C MET A 163 -0.44 5.24 -3.09
N LEU A 164 0.19 4.15 -2.65
CA LEU A 164 1.64 4.08 -2.51
C LEU A 164 2.31 3.64 -3.80
N ARG A 165 1.87 2.56 -4.45
CA ARG A 165 2.58 2.00 -5.60
C ARG A 165 2.14 2.73 -6.86
N TRP A 166 0.86 2.69 -7.17
CA TRP A 166 0.34 3.33 -8.38
C TRP A 166 0.58 4.85 -8.38
N GLY A 167 0.24 5.55 -7.29
CA GLY A 167 0.41 6.99 -7.16
C GLY A 167 1.84 7.41 -6.83
N LEU A 168 2.24 7.26 -5.55
CA LEU A 168 3.46 7.86 -5.02
C LEU A 168 4.74 7.30 -5.64
N MET A 169 4.90 5.98 -5.76
CA MET A 169 6.10 5.38 -6.33
C MET A 169 6.28 5.77 -7.80
N SER A 170 5.19 5.81 -8.58
CA SER A 170 5.22 6.31 -9.97
C SER A 170 5.65 7.78 -10.04
N LEU A 171 5.15 8.63 -9.14
CA LEU A 171 5.55 10.03 -9.05
C LEU A 171 7.04 10.17 -8.72
N LEU A 172 7.52 9.47 -7.69
CA LEU A 172 8.93 9.48 -7.28
C LEU A 172 9.84 9.03 -8.43
N ALA A 173 9.53 7.87 -9.04
CA ALA A 173 10.29 7.37 -10.19
C ALA A 173 10.27 8.38 -11.35
N TRP A 174 9.12 9.00 -11.64
CA TRP A 174 9.00 9.98 -12.70
C TRP A 174 9.85 11.23 -12.44
N LEU A 175 9.83 11.79 -11.23
CA LEU A 175 10.65 12.93 -10.85
C LEU A 175 12.16 12.61 -11.00
N MET A 176 12.57 11.44 -10.53
CA MET A 176 13.96 10.99 -10.60
C MET A 176 14.44 10.80 -12.04
N LEU A 177 13.63 10.18 -12.88
CA LEU A 177 13.97 9.95 -14.29
C LEU A 177 13.92 11.24 -15.11
N ARG A 178 12.89 12.07 -14.90
CA ARG A 178 12.60 13.22 -15.77
C ARG A 178 13.29 14.50 -15.35
N TRP A 179 13.42 14.76 -14.05
CA TRP A 179 14.00 16.01 -13.52
C TRP A 179 15.42 15.80 -13.01
N LEU A 180 15.69 14.67 -12.37
CA LEU A 180 17.04 14.35 -11.88
C LEU A 180 17.88 13.58 -12.89
N ALA A 181 17.31 13.24 -14.05
CA ALA A 181 17.96 12.49 -15.14
C ALA A 181 18.67 11.20 -14.66
N MET A 182 18.17 10.58 -13.59
CA MET A 182 18.77 9.37 -13.05
C MET A 182 18.57 8.18 -14.01
N PRO A 183 19.53 7.26 -14.10
CA PRO A 183 19.32 5.99 -14.77
C PRO A 183 18.21 5.18 -14.07
N ILE A 184 17.38 4.47 -14.83
CA ILE A 184 16.29 3.63 -14.29
C ILE A 184 16.77 2.61 -13.25
N ARG A 185 17.98 2.08 -13.43
CA ARG A 185 18.61 1.11 -12.51
C ARG A 185 18.90 1.70 -11.12
N THR A 186 18.99 3.03 -11.01
CA THR A 186 19.19 3.74 -9.76
C THR A 186 17.88 4.36 -9.27
N ALA A 187 17.12 5.01 -10.16
CA ALA A 187 15.88 5.69 -9.83
C ALA A 187 14.85 4.74 -9.20
N MET A 188 14.70 3.53 -9.73
CA MET A 188 13.64 2.64 -9.27
C MET A 188 13.89 2.06 -7.87
N PRO A 189 15.08 1.51 -7.54
CA PRO A 189 15.36 1.11 -6.16
C PRO A 189 15.22 2.26 -5.15
N VAL A 190 15.63 3.48 -5.52
CA VAL A 190 15.48 4.66 -4.65
C VAL A 190 14.01 5.03 -4.48
N ALA A 191 13.20 5.01 -5.56
CA ALA A 191 11.76 5.23 -5.47
C ALA A 191 11.07 4.20 -4.58
N ILE A 192 11.45 2.92 -4.68
CA ILE A 192 10.96 1.84 -3.80
C ILE A 192 11.33 2.12 -2.35
N ALA A 193 12.59 2.46 -2.06
CA ALA A 193 13.05 2.71 -0.69
C ALA A 193 12.34 3.91 -0.05
N LEU A 194 12.22 5.03 -0.78
CA LEU A 194 11.50 6.21 -0.29
C LEU A 194 10.00 5.93 -0.11
N ASN A 195 9.38 5.22 -1.05
CA ASN A 195 7.98 4.84 -0.96
C ASN A 195 7.73 3.91 0.24
N ALA A 196 8.60 2.93 0.47
CA ALA A 196 8.53 2.02 1.61
C ALA A 196 8.66 2.75 2.96
N PHE A 197 9.56 3.73 3.03
CA PHE A 197 9.67 4.59 4.20
C PHE A 197 8.38 5.40 4.45
N VAL A 198 7.83 6.03 3.40
CA VAL A 198 6.56 6.77 3.50
C VAL A 198 5.41 5.84 3.88
N PHE A 199 5.37 4.62 3.36
CA PHE A 199 4.36 3.62 3.72
C PHE A 199 4.42 3.29 5.21
N GLY A 200 5.62 3.08 5.77
CA GLY A 200 5.77 2.89 7.21
C GLY A 200 5.40 4.12 8.03
N ALA A 201 5.78 5.32 7.58
CA ALA A 201 5.44 6.56 8.25
C ALA A 201 3.92 6.85 8.24
N ALA A 202 3.23 6.50 7.15
CA ALA A 202 1.79 6.68 6.98
C ALA A 202 0.96 5.86 7.99
N HIS A 203 1.54 4.82 8.60
CA HIS A 203 0.89 4.03 9.64
C HIS A 203 0.99 4.67 11.04
N LEU A 204 1.93 5.60 11.26
CA LEU A 204 2.15 6.20 12.59
C LEU A 204 0.92 6.94 13.13
N PRO A 205 0.18 7.75 12.35
CA PRO A 205 -1.03 8.41 12.84
C PRO A 205 -2.09 7.41 13.31
N ALA A 206 -2.21 6.24 12.67
CA ALA A 206 -3.17 5.22 13.10
C ALA A 206 -2.82 4.66 14.49
N ILE A 207 -1.54 4.50 14.80
CA ILE A 207 -1.08 4.07 16.14
C ILE A 207 -1.47 5.09 17.22
N THR A 208 -1.39 6.39 16.90
CA THR A 208 -1.75 7.45 17.86
C THR A 208 -3.24 7.50 18.19
N LEU A 209 -4.10 6.80 17.44
CA LEU A 209 -5.51 6.63 17.77
C LEU A 209 -5.76 5.59 18.88
N TYR A 210 -4.72 4.90 19.33
CA TYR A 210 -4.85 3.86 20.36
C TYR A 210 -3.98 4.14 21.58
N ILE A 211 -2.73 4.60 21.38
CA ILE A 211 -1.79 4.88 22.47
C ILE A 211 -0.83 6.02 22.13
N GLU A 212 -0.25 6.60 23.17
CA GLU A 212 0.88 7.52 23.02
C GLU A 212 2.08 6.78 22.39
N PRO A 213 2.69 7.35 21.34
CA PRO A 213 3.77 6.69 20.64
C PRO A 213 5.09 6.75 21.41
N THR A 214 5.81 5.64 21.44
CA THR A 214 7.19 5.56 21.94
C THR A 214 8.18 5.35 20.80
N ALA A 215 9.46 5.68 21.03
CA ALA A 215 10.52 5.47 20.03
C ALA A 215 10.61 3.99 19.57
N ALA A 216 10.42 3.04 20.50
CA ALA A 216 10.40 1.62 20.18
C ALA A 216 9.23 1.25 19.25
N LEU A 217 8.03 1.75 19.54
CA LEU A 217 6.84 1.50 18.72
C LEU A 217 6.93 2.15 17.34
N PHE A 218 7.51 3.36 17.26
CA PHE A 218 7.83 4.02 16.00
C PHE A 218 8.83 3.20 15.18
N GLY A 219 9.92 2.76 15.79
CA GLY A 219 10.93 1.91 15.15
C GLY A 219 10.32 0.62 14.61
N ARG A 220 9.52 -0.09 15.42
CA ARG A 220 8.79 -1.30 15.00
C ARG A 220 7.85 -1.02 13.82
N THR A 221 7.08 0.06 13.88
CA THR A 221 6.08 0.38 12.86
C THR A 221 6.75 0.75 11.54
N LEU A 222 7.83 1.53 11.58
CA LEU A 222 8.64 1.82 10.39
C LEU A 222 9.30 0.56 9.83
N LEU A 223 9.82 -0.31 10.68
CA LEU A 223 10.51 -1.53 10.26
C LEU A 223 9.57 -2.50 9.53
N ILE A 224 8.48 -2.91 10.17
CA ILE A 224 7.57 -3.93 9.61
C ILE A 224 6.93 -3.43 8.33
N ASN A 225 6.39 -2.21 8.36
CA ASN A 225 5.75 -1.63 7.18
C ASN A 225 6.78 -1.24 6.11
N GLY A 226 8.00 -0.86 6.48
CA GLY A 226 9.07 -0.59 5.52
C GLY A 226 9.51 -1.85 4.76
N LEU A 227 9.64 -2.99 5.46
CA LEU A 227 9.96 -4.28 4.84
C LEU A 227 8.84 -4.74 3.89
N ALA A 228 7.58 -4.68 4.33
CA ALA A 228 6.41 -4.91 3.49
C ALA A 228 6.38 -3.95 2.28
N GLY A 229 6.60 -2.68 2.58
CA GLY A 229 6.87 -1.54 1.71
C GLY A 229 7.71 -1.89 0.49
N ALA A 230 8.95 -2.28 0.79
CA ALA A 230 9.97 -2.61 -0.19
C ALA A 230 9.60 -3.85 -1.02
N ALA A 231 9.04 -4.89 -0.38
CA ALA A 231 8.64 -6.11 -1.07
C ALA A 231 7.54 -5.86 -2.11
N TYR A 232 6.45 -5.16 -1.75
CA TYR A 232 5.38 -4.88 -2.71
C TYR A 232 5.82 -3.88 -3.78
N GLY A 233 6.66 -2.90 -3.42
CA GLY A 233 7.25 -1.99 -4.41
C GLY A 233 8.12 -2.73 -5.45
N TRP A 234 8.88 -3.73 -5.01
CA TRP A 234 9.64 -4.59 -5.90
C TRP A 234 8.73 -5.43 -6.82
N LEU A 235 7.66 -6.02 -6.27
CA LEU A 235 6.68 -6.76 -7.07
C LEU A 235 5.99 -5.87 -8.10
N PHE A 236 5.61 -4.65 -7.73
CA PHE A 236 5.03 -3.68 -8.65
C PHE A 236 5.99 -3.34 -9.80
N TRP A 237 7.27 -3.13 -9.49
CA TRP A 237 8.27 -2.86 -10.51
C TRP A 237 8.54 -4.06 -11.42
N ARG A 238 8.65 -5.26 -10.84
CA ARG A 238 9.04 -6.45 -11.58
C ARG A 238 7.89 -7.01 -12.42
N TYR A 239 6.66 -6.87 -11.93
CA TYR A 239 5.45 -7.40 -12.52
C TYR A 239 4.46 -6.27 -12.85
N HIS A 240 3.46 -6.06 -12.00
CA HIS A 240 2.39 -5.08 -12.19
C HIS A 240 1.67 -4.81 -10.85
N LEU A 241 0.78 -3.82 -10.84
CA LEU A 241 0.08 -3.36 -9.62
C LEU A 241 -0.67 -4.49 -8.91
N GLU A 242 -1.40 -5.30 -9.67
CA GLU A 242 -2.25 -6.36 -9.13
C GLU A 242 -1.45 -7.51 -8.51
N ALA A 243 -0.18 -7.71 -8.91
CA ALA A 243 0.71 -8.65 -8.23
C ALA A 243 1.11 -8.12 -6.84
N ALA A 244 1.38 -6.82 -6.71
CA ALA A 244 1.63 -6.17 -5.43
C ALA A 244 0.37 -6.24 -4.52
N MET A 245 -0.81 -5.99 -5.08
CA MET A 245 -2.10 -6.14 -4.39
C MET A 245 -2.33 -7.56 -3.86
N ALA A 246 -2.10 -8.57 -4.70
CA ALA A 246 -2.27 -9.97 -4.30
C ALA A 246 -1.29 -10.38 -3.20
N ALA A 247 -0.02 -9.96 -3.29
CA ALA A 247 0.96 -10.19 -2.25
C ALA A 247 0.61 -9.50 -0.93
N HIS A 248 0.18 -8.24 -0.98
CA HIS A 248 -0.18 -7.49 0.22
C HIS A 248 -1.42 -8.09 0.89
N ALA A 249 -2.49 -8.37 0.15
CA ALA A 249 -3.66 -9.06 0.70
C ALA A 249 -3.30 -10.42 1.32
N ALA A 250 -2.46 -11.21 0.64
CA ALA A 250 -1.98 -12.50 1.14
C ALA A 250 -1.10 -12.37 2.40
N SER A 251 -0.35 -11.27 2.55
CA SER A 251 0.46 -11.03 3.75
C SER A 251 -0.39 -10.91 5.02
N HIS A 252 -1.59 -10.35 4.91
CA HIS A 252 -2.50 -10.29 6.06
C HIS A 252 -2.93 -11.69 6.47
N ILE A 253 -3.15 -12.60 5.52
CA ILE A 253 -3.48 -14.00 5.81
C ILE A 253 -2.31 -14.69 6.51
N GLY A 254 -1.08 -14.54 5.99
CA GLY A 254 0.11 -15.13 6.59
C GLY A 254 0.37 -14.61 8.01
N MET A 255 0.24 -13.30 8.22
CA MET A 255 0.39 -12.67 9.52
C MET A 255 -0.72 -13.10 10.49
N PHE A 256 -1.97 -13.17 10.03
CA PHE A 256 -3.12 -13.64 10.82
C PHE A 256 -2.93 -15.08 11.29
N ALA A 257 -2.41 -15.97 10.42
CA ALA A 257 -2.10 -17.35 10.80
C ALA A 257 -1.06 -17.41 11.94
N ILE A 258 -0.03 -16.57 11.92
CA ILE A 258 0.96 -16.52 13.00
C ILE A 258 0.34 -16.01 14.31
N TYR A 259 -0.48 -14.97 14.25
CA TYR A 259 -1.15 -14.48 15.45
C TYR A 259 -2.13 -15.51 16.04
N LEU A 260 -2.81 -16.30 15.22
CA LEU A 260 -3.63 -17.41 15.70
C LEU A 260 -2.82 -18.55 16.33
N MET A 261 -1.58 -18.78 15.87
CA MET A 261 -0.74 -19.85 16.40
C MET A 261 -0.02 -19.46 17.70
N LEU A 262 0.27 -18.18 17.90
CA LEU A 262 1.12 -17.67 18.98
C LEU A 262 0.38 -16.79 20.00
N GLY A 263 -0.87 -16.40 19.72
CA GLY A 263 -1.74 -15.62 20.59
C GLY A 263 -2.71 -16.50 21.36
#